data_AF-A0A968M1F8-F1
#
_entry.id   AF-A0A968M1F8-F1
#
_cell.length_a   1.000
_cell.length_b   1.000
_cell.length_c   1.000
_cell.angle_alpha   90.00
_cell.angle_beta   90.00
_cell.angle_gamma   90.00
#
_symmetry.space_group_name_H-M   'P 1'
#
loop_
_entity.id
_entity.type
_entity.pdbx_description
1 polymer ?
#
loop_
_entity_poly.entity_id
_entity_poly.type
_entity_poly.pdbx_seq_one_letter_code
_entity_poly.pdbx_strand_id
1 'polypeptide(L)'
;MRDIELYQHATSLAEGKKDSEFKKKPTLALELIDKSLNRGCQPGIVLVDSSYGNNTSFLKELEERELKYIGGIAKNRNILFKNKSGTTDAIRIDEYAIGDI
;
A
#
# COMPACT_ATOMS: atom_id res chain seq x y z
N MET A 1 22.90 2.52 -7.88
CA MET A 1 21.46 2.23 -8.12
C MET A 1 20.66 3.01 -7.08
N ARG A 2 19.55 3.64 -7.44
CA ARG A 2 18.86 4.63 -6.58
C ARG A 2 17.67 3.98 -5.87
N ASP A 3 17.57 4.13 -4.55
CA ASP A 3 16.44 3.66 -3.72
C ASP A 3 15.39 4.75 -3.47
N ILE A 4 15.55 5.87 -4.16
CA ILE A 4 14.71 7.05 -4.04
C ILE A 4 14.34 7.46 -5.45
N GLU A 5 13.05 7.61 -5.71
CA GLU A 5 12.54 8.16 -6.97
C GLU A 5 11.77 9.45 -6.70
N LEU A 6 11.96 10.43 -7.57
CA LEU A 6 11.22 11.69 -7.49
C LEU A 6 9.89 11.51 -8.22
N TYR A 7 8.79 11.70 -7.49
CA TYR A 7 7.47 11.71 -8.11
C TYR A 7 7.33 12.95 -9.00
N GLN A 8 7.06 12.73 -10.28
CA GLN A 8 6.74 13.79 -11.22
C GLN A 8 5.21 13.98 -11.29
N HIS A 9 4.75 15.16 -10.91
CA HIS A 9 3.33 15.48 -11.03
C HIS A 9 2.97 15.70 -12.51
N ALA A 10 1.78 15.29 -12.93
CA ALA A 10 1.35 15.39 -14.32
C ALA A 10 1.49 16.82 -14.89
N THR A 11 1.26 17.85 -14.08
CA THR A 11 1.41 19.26 -14.51
C THR A 11 2.85 19.66 -14.87
N SER A 12 3.84 18.86 -14.49
CA SER A 12 5.24 19.07 -14.82
C SER A 12 5.63 18.44 -16.16
N LEU A 13 4.75 17.66 -16.79
CA LEU A 13 4.98 16.94 -18.04
C LEU A 13 4.19 17.57 -19.19
N ALA A 14 4.78 17.57 -20.39
CA ALA A 14 4.21 18.22 -21.56
C ALA A 14 2.85 17.63 -21.95
N GLU A 15 2.70 16.30 -21.83
CA GLU A 15 1.46 15.59 -22.16
C GLU A 15 0.62 15.25 -20.91
N GLY A 16 1.00 15.77 -19.75
CA GLY A 16 0.22 15.58 -18.52
C GLY A 16 0.13 14.12 -18.09
N LYS A 17 -1.10 13.65 -17.83
CA LYS A 17 -1.37 12.25 -17.46
C LYS A 17 -1.22 11.25 -18.61
N LYS A 18 -1.13 11.74 -19.85
CA LYS A 18 -0.94 10.90 -21.05
C LYS A 18 0.54 10.65 -21.35
N ASP A 19 1.40 11.43 -20.72
CA ASP A 19 2.84 11.31 -20.89
C ASP A 19 3.32 9.92 -20.48
N SER A 20 4.14 9.29 -21.31
CA SER A 20 4.68 7.95 -21.05
C SER A 20 5.56 7.88 -19.80
N GLU A 21 6.15 9.00 -19.38
CA GLU A 21 6.95 9.10 -18.15
C GLU A 21 6.08 9.27 -16.90
N PHE A 22 4.79 9.60 -17.04
CA PHE A 22 3.90 9.78 -15.91
C PHE A 22 3.60 8.44 -15.22
N LYS A 23 4.09 8.29 -13.99
CA LYS A 23 3.75 7.17 -13.11
C LYS A 23 2.93 7.66 -11.93
N LYS A 24 1.84 6.95 -11.62
CA LYS A 24 1.10 7.19 -10.37
C LYS A 24 1.99 6.84 -9.17
N LYS A 25 1.80 7.56 -8.06
CA LYS A 25 2.53 7.31 -6.81
C LYS A 25 2.49 5.83 -6.33
N PRO A 26 1.33 5.14 -6.31
CA PRO A 26 1.29 3.71 -5.95
C PRO A 26 2.13 2.83 -6.87
N THR A 27 2.08 3.08 -8.17
CA THR A 27 2.88 2.34 -9.16
C THR A 27 4.37 2.55 -8.90
N LEU A 28 4.80 3.79 -8.70
CA LEU A 28 6.19 4.12 -8.40
C LEU A 28 6.68 3.47 -7.09
N ALA A 29 5.83 3.43 -6.07
CA ALA A 29 6.13 2.79 -4.79
C ALA A 29 6.30 1.26 -4.94
N LEU A 30 5.43 0.59 -5.70
CA LEU A 30 5.55 -0.85 -5.98
C LEU A 30 6.82 -1.16 -6.77
N GLU A 31 7.15 -0.37 -7.79
CA GLU A 31 8.39 -0.54 -8.55
C GLU A 31 9.65 -0.40 -7.68
N LEU A 32 9.62 0.51 -6.69
CA LEU A 32 10.70 0.66 -5.72
C LEU A 32 10.81 -0.55 -4.80
N ILE A 33 9.69 -1.10 -4.35
CA ILE A 33 9.64 -2.33 -3.55
C ILE A 33 10.22 -3.49 -4.37
N ASP A 34 9.79 -3.68 -5.62
CA ASP A 34 10.26 -4.74 -6.51
C ASP A 34 11.77 -4.60 -6.78
N LYS A 35 12.27 -3.38 -7.01
CA LYS A 35 13.71 -3.11 -7.12
C LYS A 35 14.48 -3.51 -5.86
N SER A 36 13.90 -3.32 -4.67
CA SER A 36 14.52 -3.71 -3.40
C SER A 36 14.55 -5.23 -3.24
N LEU A 37 13.41 -5.90 -3.48
CA LEU A 37 13.27 -7.35 -3.42
C LEU A 37 14.21 -8.06 -4.39
N ASN A 38 14.32 -7.57 -5.63
CA ASN A 38 15.20 -8.12 -6.66
C ASN A 38 16.69 -8.06 -6.29
N ARG A 39 17.08 -7.22 -5.33
CA ARG A 39 18.46 -7.19 -4.79
C ARG A 39 18.70 -8.22 -3.68
N GLY A 40 17.67 -8.98 -3.29
CA GLY A 40 17.71 -9.89 -2.15
C GLY A 40 17.43 -9.21 -0.82
N CYS A 41 17.04 -7.93 -0.80
CA CYS A 41 16.60 -7.27 0.41
C CYS A 41 15.18 -7.74 0.74
N GLN A 42 15.01 -8.54 1.79
CA GLN A 42 13.70 -8.92 2.28
C GLN A 42 13.31 -7.99 3.46
N PRO A 43 12.46 -6.97 3.23
CA PRO A 43 12.06 -6.09 4.32
C PRO A 43 11.23 -6.87 5.34
N GLY A 44 11.55 -6.69 6.62
CA GLY A 44 10.77 -7.32 7.70
C GLY A 44 9.34 -6.78 7.77
N ILE A 45 9.18 -5.46 7.60
CA ILE A 45 7.90 -4.75 7.59
C ILE A 45 8.00 -3.55 6.64
N VAL A 46 6.98 -3.35 5.79
CA VAL A 46 6.79 -2.16 4.95
C VAL A 46 5.96 -1.13 5.71
N LEU A 47 6.52 0.03 5.99
CA LEU A 47 5.78 1.15 6.58
C LEU A 47 5.14 1.97 5.46
N VAL A 48 3.81 2.13 5.50
CA VAL A 48 3.07 2.87 4.48
C VAL A 48 2.37 4.08 5.08
N ASP A 49 2.48 5.21 4.37
CA ASP A 49 1.73 6.41 4.73
C ASP A 49 0.21 6.18 4.60
N SER A 50 -0.57 6.94 5.36
CA SER A 50 -2.03 6.85 5.41
C SER A 50 -2.71 7.02 4.04
N SER A 51 -2.11 7.78 3.12
CA SER A 51 -2.63 7.91 1.76
C SER A 51 -2.57 6.60 0.97
N TYR A 52 -1.57 5.75 1.23
CA TYR A 52 -1.44 4.42 0.63
C TYR A 52 -2.24 3.36 1.38
N GLY A 53 -2.35 3.45 2.71
CA GLY A 53 -3.18 2.53 3.49
C GLY A 53 -4.67 2.59 3.11
N ASN A 54 -5.14 3.71 2.55
CA ASN A 54 -6.48 3.83 2.01
C ASN A 54 -6.63 3.34 0.55
N ASN A 55 -5.57 2.84 -0.07
CA ASN A 55 -5.59 2.31 -1.42
C ASN A 55 -5.62 0.78 -1.39
N THR A 56 -6.82 0.19 -1.53
CA THR A 56 -7.01 -1.27 -1.47
C THR A 56 -6.18 -2.01 -2.51
N SER A 57 -6.08 -1.49 -3.74
CA SER A 57 -5.31 -2.19 -4.79
C SER A 57 -3.82 -2.17 -4.48
N PHE A 58 -3.31 -1.09 -3.87
CA PHE A 58 -1.92 -1.04 -3.44
C PHE A 58 -1.63 -2.03 -2.30
N LEU A 59 -2.50 -2.12 -1.28
CA LEU A 59 -2.32 -3.08 -0.20
C LEU A 59 -2.34 -4.52 -0.70
N LYS A 60 -3.25 -4.84 -1.62
CA LYS A 60 -3.34 -6.16 -2.22
C LYS A 60 -2.06 -6.58 -2.94
N GLU A 61 -1.40 -5.64 -3.62
CA GLU A 61 -0.11 -5.87 -4.26
C GLU A 61 1.02 -6.16 -3.25
N LEU A 62 0.93 -5.62 -2.02
CA LEU A 62 1.86 -5.99 -0.93
C LEU A 62 1.57 -7.40 -0.41
N GLU A 63 0.29 -7.75 -0.26
CA GLU A 63 -0.14 -9.08 0.18
C GLU A 63 0.25 -10.17 -0.83
N GLU A 64 0.08 -9.92 -2.13
CA GLU A 64 0.49 -10.82 -3.23
C GLU A 64 2.00 -11.05 -3.28
N ARG A 65 2.80 -10.11 -2.73
CA ARG A 65 4.26 -10.24 -2.55
C ARG A 65 4.65 -10.85 -1.21
N GLU A 66 3.68 -11.31 -0.41
CA GLU A 66 3.86 -11.85 0.93
C GLU A 66 4.57 -10.88 1.90
N LEU A 67 4.39 -9.57 1.69
CA LEU A 67 5.03 -8.54 2.49
C LEU A 67 4.16 -8.19 3.70
N LYS A 68 4.77 -8.18 4.88
CA LYS A 68 4.15 -7.60 6.08
C LYS A 68 4.19 -6.09 5.99
N TYR A 69 3.10 -5.42 6.35
CA TYR A 69 3.03 -3.96 6.30
C TYR A 69 2.30 -3.36 7.51
N ILE A 70 2.61 -2.11 7.81
CA ILE A 70 1.90 -1.27 8.78
C ILE A 70 1.48 0.00 8.06
N GLY A 71 0.19 0.30 8.09
CA GLY A 71 -0.36 1.45 7.39
C GLY A 71 -1.47 2.15 8.17
N GLY A 72 -1.52 3.48 8.04
CA GLY A 72 -2.66 4.25 8.51
C GLY A 72 -3.88 4.01 7.61
N ILE A 73 -5.01 3.64 8.20
CA ILE A 73 -6.28 3.41 7.49
C ILE A 73 -7.36 4.32 8.05
N ALA A 74 -8.31 4.74 7.21
CA ALA A 74 -9.42 5.56 7.67
C ALA A 74 -10.41 4.73 8.52
N LYS A 75 -10.88 5.30 9.63
CA LYS A 75 -11.74 4.65 10.63
C LYS A 75 -13.06 4.09 10.08
N ASN A 76 -13.58 4.67 9.00
CA ASN A 76 -14.86 4.33 8.39
C ASN A 76 -14.74 3.22 7.33
N ARG A 77 -13.64 2.48 7.28
CA ARG A 77 -13.45 1.38 6.33
C ARG A 77 -13.77 0.03 6.96
N ASN A 78 -14.29 -0.86 6.14
CA ASN A 78 -14.41 -2.28 6.48
C ASN A 78 -13.05 -2.95 6.32
N ILE A 79 -12.68 -3.77 7.30
CA ILE A 79 -11.58 -4.71 7.22
C ILE A 79 -12.15 -6.12 7.11
N LEU A 80 -11.47 -6.94 6.29
CA LEU A 80 -11.70 -8.38 6.26
C LEU A 80 -10.60 -9.02 7.11
N PHE A 81 -11.00 -9.85 8.07
CA PHE A 81 -10.05 -10.56 8.91
C PHE A 81 -10.47 -12.01 9.06
N LYS A 82 -9.49 -12.88 9.27
CA LYS A 82 -9.76 -14.27 9.63
C LYS A 82 -9.91 -14.37 11.14
N ASN A 83 -11.06 -14.83 11.60
CA ASN A 83 -11.27 -15.07 13.02
C ASN A 83 -10.54 -16.36 13.49
N LYS A 84 -10.59 -16.64 14.79
CA LYS A 84 -9.96 -17.83 15.39
C LYS A 84 -10.49 -19.16 14.83
N SER A 85 -11.69 -19.16 14.26
CA SER A 85 -12.33 -20.32 13.62
C SER A 85 -11.96 -20.47 12.14
N GLY A 86 -11.15 -19.56 11.59
CA GLY A 86 -10.70 -19.56 10.20
C GLY A 86 -11.72 -18.99 9.20
N THR A 87 -12.89 -18.51 9.66
CA THR A 87 -13.86 -17.85 8.80
C THR A 87 -13.47 -16.39 8.56
N THR A 88 -13.80 -15.88 7.37
CA THR A 88 -13.54 -14.49 7.01
C THR A 88 -14.73 -13.64 7.43
N ASP A 89 -14.49 -12.72 8.36
CA ASP A 89 -15.48 -11.78 8.84
C ASP A 89 -15.16 -10.37 8.35
N ALA A 90 -16.19 -9.53 8.24
CA ALA A 90 -16.07 -8.13 7.86
C ALA A 90 -16.56 -7.25 9.02
N ILE A 91 -15.74 -6.29 9.44
CA ILE A 91 -16.11 -5.32 10.47
C ILE A 91 -15.57 -3.93 10.09
N ARG A 92 -16.26 -2.88 10.50
CA ARG A 92 -15.69 -1.53 10.41
C ARG A 92 -14.60 -1.34 11.45
N ILE A 93 -13.55 -0.61 11.08
CA ILE A 93 -12.39 -0.39 11.97
C ILE A 93 -12.79 0.35 13.26
N ASP A 94 -13.70 1.32 13.18
CA ASP A 94 -14.19 2.03 14.36
C ASP A 94 -14.95 1.10 15.32
N GLU A 95 -15.77 0.20 14.80
CA GLU A 95 -16.45 -0.83 15.60
C GLU A 95 -15.48 -1.84 16.20
N TYR A 96 -14.46 -2.24 15.44
CA TYR A 96 -13.41 -3.15 15.90
C TYR A 96 -12.59 -2.54 17.03
N ALA A 97 -12.15 -1.29 16.88
CA ALA A 97 -11.30 -0.60 17.87
C ALA A 97 -12.03 -0.30 19.20
N ILE A 98 -13.36 -0.25 19.20
CA ILE A 98 -14.18 -0.05 20.41
C ILE A 98 -14.40 -1.37 21.15
N GLY A 99 -14.45 -2.51 20.44
CA GLY A 99 -14.69 -3.83 21.04
C GLY A 99 -13.52 -4.42 21.84
N ASP A 100 -12.34 -3.83 21.75
CA ASP A 100 -11.09 -4.28 22.42
C ASP A 100 -10.71 -3.43 23.66
N ILE A 101 -11.64 -2.64 24.23
CA ILE A 101 -11.46 -1.87 25.49
C ILE A 101 -12.32 -2.45 26.61
#